data_AF-A0A7C6EV23-F1
#
_entry.id   AF-A0A7C6EV23-F1
#
_cell.length_a   1.000
_cell.length_b   1.000
_cell.length_c   1.000
_cell.angle_alpha   90.00
_cell.angle_beta   90.00
_cell.angle_gamma   90.00
#
_symmetry.space_group_name_H-M   'P 1'
#
loop_
_entity.id
_entity.type
_entity.pdbx_description
1 polymer ?
#
loop_
_entity_poly.entity_id
_entity_poly.type
_entity_poly.pdbx_seq_one_letter_code
_entity_poly.pdbx_strand_id
1 'polypeptide(L)'
;MHLRRNTKIKIFNSVFAGWPTGLYIEGPSIQNAKNDELKLYHSVMAGMSNFFGVKSGEDWPTAAEEAAWYFDASRSNDTLISNSQLKIADPFVQNSTPNFLPLANSLVLRGSIWDVNSVNKITAKNNVLVYPNPATETITVSSDAPIVSITVTNLLGQTIQQLNAVNQKVVTINVSDLHNGIYFLVTRNADNTSAAVKFMKK
;
A
#
# COMPACT_ATOMS: atom_id res chain seq x y z
N MET A 1 25.08 13.36 6.17
CA MET A 1 24.70 11.98 5.82
C MET A 1 25.61 11.48 4.70
N HIS A 2 26.45 10.49 4.98
CA HIS A 2 27.42 9.96 4.00
C HIS A 2 27.04 8.54 3.58
N LEU A 3 26.58 8.37 2.34
CA LEU A 3 26.13 7.10 1.76
C LEU A 3 27.21 6.54 0.83
N ARG A 4 27.79 5.40 1.21
CA ARG A 4 28.98 4.85 0.56
C ARG A 4 28.96 3.32 0.57
N ARG A 5 29.98 2.72 -0.08
CA ARG A 5 30.21 1.26 -0.14
C ARG A 5 29.08 0.50 -0.84
N ASN A 6 28.67 0.97 -2.02
CA ASN A 6 27.67 0.30 -2.86
C ASN A 6 26.32 0.11 -2.14
N THR A 7 25.88 1.08 -1.34
CA THR A 7 24.65 0.95 -0.54
C THR A 7 23.40 1.07 -1.41
N LYS A 8 22.36 0.30 -1.06
CA LYS A 8 20.98 0.37 -1.59
C LYS A 8 19.98 0.68 -0.47
N ILE A 9 20.42 1.43 0.53
CA ILE A 9 19.57 1.81 1.67
C ILE A 9 18.34 2.57 1.18
N LYS A 10 17.22 2.37 1.86
CA LYS A 10 15.96 3.03 1.57
C LYS A 10 15.55 3.89 2.75
N ILE A 11 15.46 5.19 2.52
CA ILE A 11 15.17 6.23 3.51
C ILE A 11 13.92 6.96 3.03
N PHE A 12 12.91 7.02 3.89
CA PHE A 12 11.62 7.67 3.62
C PHE A 12 11.21 8.52 4.82
N ASN A 13 10.47 9.60 4.58
CA ASN A 13 9.78 10.37 5.62
C ASN A 13 10.71 10.81 6.76
N SER A 14 11.96 11.13 6.43
CA SER A 14 13.02 11.32 7.43
C SER A 14 13.48 12.77 7.48
N VAL A 15 13.82 13.25 8.67
CA VAL A 15 14.39 14.58 8.88
C VAL A 15 15.83 14.45 9.35
N PHE A 16 16.73 15.17 8.71
CA PHE A 16 18.15 15.23 9.05
C PHE A 16 18.51 16.67 9.42
N ALA A 17 18.58 16.96 10.73
CA ALA A 17 18.99 18.26 11.26
C ALA A 17 20.45 18.18 11.73
N GLY A 18 21.35 19.04 11.22
CA GLY A 18 22.77 18.99 11.60
C GLY A 18 23.67 19.96 10.87
N TRP A 19 24.99 19.87 11.12
CA TRP A 19 26.04 20.77 10.60
C TRP A 19 27.35 19.99 10.37
N PRO A 20 28.26 20.37 9.43
CA PRO A 20 28.15 21.43 8.41
C PRO A 20 27.62 20.96 7.07
N THR A 21 27.92 19.72 6.68
CA THR A 21 27.62 19.19 5.35
C THR A 21 26.53 18.12 5.42
N GLY A 22 25.57 18.22 4.50
CA GLY A 22 24.44 17.32 4.39
C GLY A 22 24.76 16.01 3.69
N LEU A 23 24.14 15.81 2.53
CA LEU A 23 24.27 14.61 1.74
C LEU A 23 25.67 14.51 1.13
N TYR A 24 26.14 13.27 1.04
CA TYR A 24 27.34 12.89 0.34
C TYR A 24 27.14 11.46 -0.12
N ILE A 25 26.99 11.20 -1.41
CA ILE A 25 26.93 9.84 -1.96
C ILE A 25 28.17 9.61 -2.80
N GLU A 26 28.88 8.52 -2.52
CA GLU A 26 30.16 8.22 -3.16
C GLU A 26 30.29 6.77 -3.62
N GLY A 27 31.22 6.59 -4.55
CA GLY A 27 31.59 5.32 -5.16
C GLY A 27 30.40 4.68 -5.87
N PRO A 28 30.34 3.33 -5.89
CA PRO A 28 29.27 2.60 -6.58
C PRO A 28 27.85 2.91 -6.09
N SER A 29 27.69 3.55 -4.92
CA SER A 29 26.39 3.97 -4.40
C SER A 29 25.73 5.03 -5.29
N ILE A 30 26.52 5.81 -6.02
CA ILE A 30 26.03 6.78 -7.00
C ILE A 30 25.26 6.05 -8.12
N GLN A 31 25.76 4.91 -8.59
CA GLN A 31 25.05 4.12 -9.61
C GLN A 31 23.74 3.56 -9.06
N ASN A 32 23.71 3.10 -7.81
CA ASN A 32 22.47 2.67 -7.17
C ASN A 32 21.47 3.83 -7.02
N ALA A 33 21.93 5.05 -6.76
CA ALA A 33 21.09 6.24 -6.71
C ALA A 33 20.53 6.60 -8.09
N LYS A 34 21.36 6.55 -9.15
CA LYS A 34 20.94 6.76 -10.55
C LYS A 34 19.94 5.70 -11.03
N ASN A 35 20.10 4.45 -10.59
CA ASN A 35 19.21 3.32 -10.90
C ASN A 35 17.97 3.24 -9.98
N ASP A 36 17.78 4.20 -9.06
CA ASP A 36 16.70 4.22 -8.07
C ASP A 36 16.65 3.00 -7.10
N GLU A 37 17.78 2.32 -6.93
CA GLU A 37 17.95 1.22 -5.98
C GLU A 37 18.31 1.71 -4.58
N LEU A 38 19.08 2.80 -4.48
CA LEU A 38 19.23 3.60 -3.27
C LEU A 38 18.10 4.63 -3.25
N LYS A 39 17.32 4.65 -2.17
CA LYS A 39 16.14 5.53 -2.07
C LYS A 39 16.32 6.54 -0.95
N LEU A 40 16.09 7.80 -1.27
CA LEU A 40 15.94 8.92 -0.33
C LEU A 40 14.77 9.76 -0.82
N TYR A 41 13.62 9.57 -0.19
CA TYR A 41 12.33 10.12 -0.63
C TYR A 41 11.63 10.79 0.55
N HIS A 42 10.83 11.83 0.28
CA HIS A 42 10.00 12.51 1.27
C HIS A 42 10.78 12.92 2.52
N SER A 43 12.04 13.33 2.33
CA SER A 43 12.98 13.59 3.41
C SER A 43 13.44 15.04 3.38
N VAL A 44 13.74 15.60 4.54
CA VAL A 44 14.14 17.00 4.69
C VAL A 44 15.51 17.08 5.37
N MET A 45 16.43 17.83 4.79
CA MET A 45 17.68 18.21 5.46
C MET A 45 17.58 19.64 6.00
N ALA A 46 18.05 19.90 7.22
CA ALA A 46 17.94 21.21 7.85
C ALA A 46 19.21 21.67 8.57
N GLY A 47 19.45 22.98 8.56
CA GLY A 47 20.48 23.63 9.38
C GLY A 47 21.92 23.45 8.90
N MET A 48 22.12 23.00 7.66
CA MET A 48 23.45 22.70 7.11
C MET A 48 24.02 23.91 6.39
N SER A 49 25.33 24.14 6.54
CA SER A 49 26.05 25.17 5.78
C SER A 49 26.18 24.80 4.31
N ASN A 50 26.38 23.51 4.02
CA ASN A 50 26.37 22.96 2.66
C ASN A 50 25.45 21.75 2.64
N PHE A 51 24.35 21.77 1.89
CA PHE A 51 23.43 20.61 1.86
C PHE A 51 23.98 19.41 1.10
N PHE A 52 24.90 19.65 0.17
CA PHE A 52 25.43 18.64 -0.76
C PHE A 52 26.93 18.74 -0.82
N GLY A 53 27.59 17.60 -0.90
CA GLY A 53 29.03 17.49 -0.98
C GLY A 53 29.41 16.32 -1.86
N VAL A 54 30.39 16.53 -2.72
CA VAL A 54 30.91 15.49 -3.61
C VAL A 54 32.41 15.32 -3.42
N LYS A 55 32.91 14.11 -3.65
CA LYS A 55 34.35 13.85 -3.67
C LYS A 55 34.86 14.09 -5.07
N SER A 56 36.01 14.73 -5.18
CA SER A 56 36.66 14.95 -6.48
C SER A 56 36.89 13.61 -7.19
N GLY A 57 36.51 13.54 -8.46
CA GLY A 57 36.70 12.36 -9.31
C GLY A 57 35.63 11.27 -9.16
N GLU A 58 34.50 11.54 -8.51
CA GLU A 58 33.36 10.62 -8.48
C GLU A 58 32.39 10.85 -9.66
N ASP A 59 31.50 9.89 -9.86
CA ASP A 59 30.45 9.89 -10.90
C ASP A 59 29.42 11.03 -10.76
N TRP A 60 29.39 11.68 -9.60
CA TRP A 60 28.76 12.97 -9.38
C TRP A 60 29.87 14.02 -9.32
N PRO A 61 30.16 14.71 -10.44
CA PRO A 61 31.29 15.63 -10.46
C PRO A 61 31.03 16.91 -9.66
N THR A 62 29.77 17.28 -9.41
CA THR A 62 29.42 18.51 -8.68
C THR A 62 28.33 18.33 -7.62
N ALA A 63 28.38 19.19 -6.59
CA ALA A 63 27.32 19.28 -5.58
C ALA A 63 25.95 19.67 -6.20
N ALA A 64 25.95 20.36 -7.33
CA ALA A 64 24.73 20.72 -8.06
C ALA A 64 24.04 19.48 -8.67
N GLU A 65 24.78 18.48 -9.12
CA GLU A 65 24.21 17.23 -9.65
C GLU A 65 23.67 16.33 -8.54
N GLU A 66 24.37 16.23 -7.41
CA GLU A 66 23.83 15.55 -6.22
C GLU A 66 22.55 16.25 -5.72
N ALA A 67 22.55 17.59 -5.72
CA ALA A 67 21.35 18.37 -5.41
C ALA A 67 20.21 18.11 -6.40
N ALA A 68 20.49 18.07 -7.70
CA ALA A 68 19.48 17.77 -8.72
C ALA A 68 18.86 16.38 -8.53
N TRP A 69 19.67 15.38 -8.17
CA TRP A 69 19.15 14.05 -7.83
C TRP A 69 18.26 14.10 -6.59
N TYR A 70 18.68 14.79 -5.53
CA TYR A 70 17.92 14.92 -4.28
C TYR A 70 16.58 15.65 -4.48
N PHE A 71 16.57 16.75 -5.25
CA PHE A 71 15.40 17.59 -5.51
C PHE A 71 14.55 17.13 -6.71
N ASP A 72 14.84 15.98 -7.29
CA ASP A 72 13.98 15.40 -8.32
C ASP A 72 12.52 15.33 -7.80
N ALA A 73 11.57 15.82 -8.60
CA ALA A 73 10.19 15.97 -8.18
C ALA A 73 9.55 14.64 -7.72
N SER A 74 9.99 13.51 -8.30
CA SER A 74 9.52 12.18 -7.90
C SER A 74 9.93 11.80 -6.47
N ARG A 75 10.99 12.43 -5.94
CA ARG A 75 11.51 12.16 -4.61
C ARG A 75 10.89 13.03 -3.54
N SER A 76 10.36 14.20 -3.89
CA SER A 76 9.66 15.11 -2.96
C SER A 76 10.48 15.41 -1.69
N ASN A 77 11.79 15.58 -1.85
CA ASN A 77 12.66 16.01 -0.75
C ASN A 77 12.76 17.53 -0.69
N ASP A 78 13.22 18.06 0.45
CA ASP A 78 13.39 19.50 0.64
C ASP A 78 14.60 19.83 1.53
N THR A 79 15.05 21.08 1.51
CA THR A 79 16.07 21.60 2.43
C THR A 79 15.60 22.84 3.16
N LEU A 80 16.03 22.99 4.41
CA LEU A 80 15.70 24.12 5.26
C LEU A 80 16.98 24.76 5.81
N ILE A 81 17.21 26.01 5.46
CA ILE A 81 18.44 26.75 5.80
C ILE A 81 18.75 26.69 7.31
N SER A 82 17.73 26.68 8.16
CA SER A 82 17.89 26.63 9.62
C SER A 82 17.01 25.57 10.29
N ASN A 83 17.46 25.07 11.44
CA ASN A 83 16.70 24.13 12.25
C ASN A 83 15.39 24.74 12.79
N SER A 84 15.31 26.06 12.96
CA SER A 84 14.07 26.72 13.40
C SER A 84 12.95 26.63 12.36
N GLN A 85 13.27 26.53 11.06
CA GLN A 85 12.28 26.34 9.99
C GLN A 85 11.61 24.97 10.02
N LEU A 86 12.21 23.97 10.67
CA LEU A 86 11.54 22.70 10.91
C LEU A 86 10.30 22.87 11.80
N LYS A 87 10.26 23.93 12.64
CA LYS A 87 9.19 24.20 13.59
C LYS A 87 8.87 22.96 14.44
N ILE A 88 9.90 22.37 15.02
CA ILE A 88 9.74 21.32 16.04
C ILE A 88 9.80 22.01 17.40
N ALA A 89 8.90 21.63 18.30
CA ALA A 89 8.67 22.34 19.56
C ALA A 89 9.95 22.63 20.36
N ASP A 90 10.55 21.59 20.95
CA ASP A 90 11.69 21.71 21.85
C ASP A 90 12.58 20.46 21.75
N PRO A 91 13.14 20.14 20.57
CA PRO A 91 13.78 18.85 20.33
C PRO A 91 15.12 18.67 21.06
N PHE A 92 15.75 19.76 21.54
CA PHE A 92 17.10 19.74 22.13
C PHE A 92 17.19 20.46 23.47
N VAL A 93 16.08 20.60 24.20
CA VAL A 93 16.12 21.17 25.56
C VAL A 93 16.98 20.31 26.48
N GLN A 94 17.88 20.95 27.24
CA GLN A 94 18.82 20.26 28.14
C GLN A 94 18.34 20.17 29.59
N ASN A 95 17.28 20.90 29.93
CA ASN A 95 16.78 21.07 31.30
C ASN A 95 15.34 20.54 31.50
N SER A 96 14.76 19.91 30.48
CA SER A 96 13.41 19.36 30.49
C SER A 96 13.30 18.23 29.46
N THR A 97 12.13 17.59 29.37
CA THR A 97 11.89 16.51 28.42
C THR A 97 11.88 17.05 26.99
N PRO A 98 12.70 16.51 26.07
CA PRO A 98 12.66 16.88 24.66
C PRO A 98 11.28 16.65 24.04
N ASN A 99 10.82 17.61 23.24
CA ASN A 99 9.56 17.54 22.51
C ASN A 99 9.80 17.62 21.00
N PHE A 100 9.61 16.48 20.34
CA PHE A 100 9.80 16.32 18.90
C PHE A 100 8.51 16.54 18.08
N LEU A 101 7.44 17.02 18.70
CA LEU A 101 6.19 17.28 17.98
C LEU A 101 6.37 18.45 16.99
N PRO A 102 5.94 18.27 15.73
CA PRO A 102 5.84 19.38 14.78
C PRO A 102 4.81 20.40 15.28
N LEU A 103 5.19 21.68 15.27
CA LEU A 103 4.31 22.80 15.53
C LEU A 103 3.46 23.12 14.28
N ALA A 104 2.45 23.97 14.47
CA ALA A 104 1.63 24.47 13.38
C ALA A 104 2.49 25.05 12.23
N ASN A 105 2.10 24.74 11.00
CA ASN A 105 2.81 25.14 9.77
C ASN A 105 4.24 24.58 9.62
N SER A 106 4.58 23.50 10.34
CA SER A 106 5.79 22.72 10.06
C SER A 106 5.68 22.01 8.71
N LEU A 107 6.73 22.08 7.88
CA LEU A 107 6.76 21.37 6.59
C LEU A 107 6.74 19.85 6.78
N VAL A 108 7.27 19.35 7.90
CA VAL A 108 7.33 17.90 8.16
C VAL A 108 5.97 17.31 8.54
N LEU A 109 4.93 18.14 8.78
CA LEU A 109 3.56 17.69 9.01
C LEU A 109 2.87 17.20 7.71
N ARG A 110 3.29 17.72 6.55
CA ARG A 110 2.64 17.45 5.25
C ARG A 110 3.55 16.72 4.26
N GLY A 111 4.82 16.55 4.59
CA GLY A 111 5.82 15.95 3.71
C GLY A 111 5.87 14.42 3.72
N SER A 112 5.21 13.75 4.67
CA SER A 112 5.29 12.27 4.75
C SER A 112 4.34 11.58 3.78
N ILE A 113 4.84 10.60 3.02
CA ILE A 113 4.00 9.69 2.23
C ILE A 113 3.73 8.41 3.01
N TRP A 114 2.50 7.93 2.96
CA TRP A 114 2.12 6.61 3.44
C TRP A 114 1.50 5.88 2.27
N ASP A 115 2.11 4.76 1.86
CA ASP A 115 1.53 3.94 0.80
C ASP A 115 0.27 3.24 1.33
N VAL A 116 -0.87 3.88 1.11
CA VAL A 116 -2.19 3.36 1.42
C VAL A 116 -2.66 2.27 0.44
N ASN A 117 -1.88 2.02 -0.63
CA ASN A 117 -2.17 1.01 -1.64
C ASN A 117 -1.44 -0.32 -1.40
N SER A 118 -0.53 -0.38 -0.41
CA SER A 118 0.16 -1.62 -0.03
C SER A 118 -0.78 -2.71 0.49
N VAL A 119 -2.04 -2.37 0.79
CA VAL A 119 -3.12 -3.33 1.00
C VAL A 119 -4.17 -3.11 -0.07
N ASN A 120 -4.24 -4.02 -1.06
CA ASN A 120 -5.39 -4.06 -1.95
C ASN A 120 -6.65 -4.23 -1.10
N LYS A 121 -7.55 -3.25 -1.12
CA LYS A 121 -8.90 -3.42 -0.57
C LYS A 121 -9.52 -4.62 -1.29
N ILE A 122 -9.76 -5.71 -0.55
CA ILE A 122 -10.56 -6.84 -1.05
C ILE A 122 -12.00 -6.33 -1.15
N THR A 123 -12.30 -5.64 -2.24
CA THR A 123 -13.67 -5.41 -2.66
C THR A 123 -14.15 -6.75 -3.22
N ALA A 124 -15.16 -7.35 -2.60
CA ALA A 124 -15.78 -8.56 -3.14
C ALA A 124 -16.18 -8.28 -4.59
N LYS A 125 -15.47 -8.89 -5.55
CA LYS A 125 -15.62 -8.56 -6.97
C LYS A 125 -16.96 -8.98 -7.55
N ASN A 126 -17.73 -9.80 -6.83
CA ASN A 126 -19.06 -10.22 -7.27
C ASN A 126 -19.99 -10.27 -6.07
N ASN A 127 -20.98 -9.38 -6.05
CA ASN A 127 -22.07 -9.52 -5.12
C ASN A 127 -22.98 -10.66 -5.61
N VAL A 128 -23.16 -11.69 -4.79
CA VAL A 128 -24.06 -12.80 -5.08
C VAL A 128 -25.18 -12.81 -4.06
N LEU A 129 -26.41 -12.76 -4.55
CA LEU A 129 -27.64 -12.78 -3.75
C LEU A 129 -28.36 -14.10 -3.99
N VAL A 130 -28.84 -14.73 -2.92
CA VAL A 130 -29.63 -15.96 -2.99
C VAL A 130 -30.97 -15.73 -2.30
N TYR A 131 -32.07 -15.91 -3.04
CA TYR A 131 -33.43 -15.69 -2.53
C TYR A 131 -34.44 -16.66 -3.18
N PRO A 132 -35.53 -17.02 -2.50
CA PRO A 132 -35.83 -16.69 -1.12
C PRO A 132 -34.93 -17.44 -0.14
N ASN A 133 -34.62 -16.80 0.98
CA ASN A 133 -33.97 -17.44 2.12
C ASN A 133 -34.77 -17.05 3.37
N PRO A 134 -35.44 -17.99 4.06
CA PRO A 134 -35.43 -19.45 3.83
C PRO A 134 -36.14 -19.90 2.54
N ALA A 135 -35.63 -20.98 1.93
CA ALA A 135 -36.12 -21.59 0.69
C ALA A 135 -36.97 -22.83 0.96
N THR A 136 -37.94 -23.14 0.09
CA THR A 136 -38.79 -24.35 0.17
C THR A 136 -38.59 -25.27 -1.03
N GLU A 137 -38.77 -24.76 -2.26
CA GLU A 137 -38.69 -25.57 -3.48
C GLU A 137 -37.58 -25.11 -4.43
N THR A 138 -37.38 -23.79 -4.54
CA THR A 138 -36.40 -23.21 -5.45
C THR A 138 -35.67 -22.05 -4.78
N ILE A 139 -34.47 -21.78 -5.28
CA ILE A 139 -33.69 -20.58 -5.00
C ILE A 139 -33.30 -19.92 -6.31
N THR A 140 -33.26 -18.59 -6.32
CA THR A 140 -32.69 -17.77 -7.37
C THR A 140 -31.35 -17.23 -6.89
N VAL A 141 -30.32 -17.44 -7.70
CA VAL A 141 -28.97 -16.92 -7.52
C VAL A 141 -28.78 -15.78 -8.50
N SER A 142 -28.55 -14.57 -8.00
CA SER A 142 -28.28 -13.37 -8.79
C SER A 142 -26.86 -12.87 -8.53
N SER A 143 -26.14 -12.50 -9.58
CA SER A 143 -24.75 -12.04 -9.55
C SER A 143 -24.53 -10.84 -10.48
N ASP A 144 -23.61 -9.96 -10.13
CA ASP A 144 -23.23 -8.81 -10.96
C ASP A 144 -22.59 -9.24 -12.30
N ALA A 145 -21.92 -10.40 -12.31
CA ALA A 145 -21.22 -10.99 -13.44
C ALA A 145 -21.75 -12.40 -13.78
N PRO A 146 -21.59 -12.86 -15.05
CA PRO A 146 -22.01 -14.19 -15.46
C PRO A 146 -21.35 -15.29 -14.64
N ILE A 147 -22.17 -16.17 -14.07
CA ILE A 147 -21.76 -17.31 -13.28
C ILE A 147 -21.43 -18.45 -14.24
N VAL A 148 -20.24 -19.02 -14.13
CA VAL A 148 -19.79 -20.17 -14.93
C VAL A 148 -20.22 -21.49 -14.30
N SER A 149 -20.10 -21.59 -12.96
CA SER A 149 -20.54 -22.77 -12.22
C SER A 149 -21.14 -22.41 -10.88
N ILE A 150 -22.06 -23.25 -10.41
CA ILE A 150 -22.67 -23.19 -9.09
C ILE A 150 -22.52 -24.55 -8.42
N THR A 151 -22.08 -24.56 -7.17
CA THR A 151 -21.95 -25.76 -6.34
C THR A 151 -22.72 -25.55 -5.04
N VAL A 152 -23.63 -26.46 -4.72
CA VAL A 152 -24.33 -26.50 -3.44
C VAL A 152 -23.68 -27.53 -2.55
N THR A 153 -23.28 -27.15 -1.35
CA THR A 153 -22.66 -28.01 -0.34
C THR A 153 -23.43 -28.02 0.97
N ASN A 154 -23.33 -29.12 1.70
CA ASN A 154 -23.87 -29.23 3.06
C ASN A 154 -22.88 -28.69 4.12
N LEU A 155 -23.27 -28.75 5.40
CA LEU A 155 -22.43 -28.34 6.53
C LEU A 155 -21.10 -29.11 6.66
N LEU A 156 -21.03 -30.32 6.11
CA LEU A 156 -19.82 -31.15 6.09
C LEU A 156 -18.93 -30.86 4.88
N GLY A 157 -19.31 -29.91 4.02
CA GLY A 157 -18.59 -29.57 2.79
C GLY A 157 -18.81 -30.55 1.64
N GLN A 158 -19.74 -31.51 1.77
CA GLN A 158 -20.05 -32.44 0.70
C GLN A 158 -20.84 -31.73 -0.40
N THR A 159 -20.43 -31.90 -1.65
CA THR A 159 -21.17 -31.41 -2.82
C THR A 159 -22.46 -32.20 -2.99
N ILE A 160 -23.58 -31.51 -2.88
CA ILE A 160 -24.92 -32.07 -3.05
C ILE A 160 -25.43 -31.86 -4.48
N GLN A 161 -25.11 -30.72 -5.06
CA GLN A 161 -25.52 -30.38 -6.42
C GLN A 161 -24.46 -29.52 -7.08
N GLN A 162 -24.28 -29.68 -8.39
CA GLN A 162 -23.37 -28.86 -9.18
C GLN A 162 -23.98 -28.56 -10.55
N LEU A 163 -23.99 -27.29 -10.93
CA LEU A 163 -24.33 -26.81 -12.26
C LEU A 163 -23.07 -26.23 -12.91
N ASN A 164 -22.73 -26.73 -14.10
CA ASN A 164 -21.60 -26.26 -14.88
C ASN A 164 -22.09 -25.55 -16.15
N ALA A 165 -21.22 -24.73 -16.74
CA ALA A 165 -21.48 -24.03 -18.01
C ALA A 165 -22.76 -23.18 -18.00
N VAL A 166 -23.05 -22.51 -16.87
CA VAL A 166 -24.29 -21.73 -16.70
C VAL A 166 -24.27 -20.46 -17.55
N ASN A 167 -23.19 -19.69 -17.50
CA ASN A 167 -22.94 -18.46 -18.25
C ASN A 167 -24.08 -17.42 -18.16
N GLN A 168 -24.76 -17.36 -17.01
CA GLN A 168 -25.88 -16.44 -16.77
C GLN A 168 -25.65 -15.65 -15.48
N LYS A 169 -26.21 -14.44 -15.41
CA LYS A 169 -26.17 -13.61 -14.19
C LYS A 169 -27.22 -14.02 -13.15
N VAL A 170 -28.33 -14.59 -13.61
CA VAL A 170 -29.45 -15.03 -12.78
C VAL A 170 -29.78 -16.46 -13.11
N VAL A 171 -29.86 -17.32 -12.10
CA VAL A 171 -30.03 -18.76 -12.25
C VAL A 171 -31.01 -19.25 -11.19
N THR A 172 -32.00 -20.05 -11.58
CA THR A 172 -32.91 -20.71 -10.65
C THR A 172 -32.49 -22.16 -10.45
N ILE A 173 -32.42 -22.59 -9.20
CA ILE A 173 -32.00 -23.93 -8.79
C ILE A 173 -33.14 -24.56 -8.01
N ASN A 174 -33.52 -25.77 -8.39
CA ASN A 174 -34.44 -26.58 -7.60
C ASN A 174 -33.68 -27.16 -6.40
N VAL A 175 -34.27 -26.98 -5.21
CA VAL A 175 -33.78 -27.49 -3.93
C VAL A 175 -34.87 -28.29 -3.20
N SER A 176 -35.95 -28.70 -3.86
CA SER A 176 -37.09 -29.37 -3.22
C SER A 176 -36.69 -30.67 -2.54
N ASP A 177 -35.72 -31.37 -3.14
CA ASP A 177 -35.27 -32.69 -2.70
C ASP A 177 -34.24 -32.60 -1.54
N LEU A 178 -33.85 -31.38 -1.15
CA LEU A 178 -32.98 -31.16 -0.02
C LEU A 178 -33.75 -31.24 1.29
N HIS A 179 -33.17 -31.94 2.27
CA HIS A 179 -33.67 -31.95 3.63
C HIS A 179 -33.56 -30.57 4.27
N ASN A 180 -34.38 -30.34 5.30
CA ASN A 180 -34.37 -29.10 6.06
C ASN A 180 -33.01 -28.89 6.73
N GLY A 181 -32.42 -27.72 6.53
CA GLY A 181 -31.06 -27.49 7.02
C GLY A 181 -30.39 -26.26 6.42
N ILE A 182 -29.11 -26.12 6.74
CA ILE A 182 -28.25 -25.05 6.24
C ILE A 182 -27.36 -25.59 5.13
N TYR A 183 -27.29 -24.85 4.04
CA TYR A 183 -26.47 -25.17 2.88
C TYR A 183 -25.64 -23.95 2.47
N PHE A 184 -24.53 -24.21 1.80
CA PHE A 184 -23.70 -23.19 1.18
C PHE A 184 -23.78 -23.33 -0.33
N LEU A 185 -23.91 -22.19 -1.01
CA LEU A 185 -23.89 -22.09 -2.45
C LEU A 185 -22.64 -21.33 -2.85
N VAL A 186 -21.78 -21.99 -3.63
CA VAL A 186 -20.55 -21.42 -4.16
C VAL A 186 -20.72 -21.16 -5.65
N THR A 187 -20.57 -19.91 -6.07
CA THR A 187 -20.51 -19.54 -7.49
C THR A 187 -19.06 -19.36 -7.92
N ARG A 188 -18.77 -19.60 -9.19
CA ARG A 188 -17.51 -19.25 -9.84
C ARG A 188 -17.77 -18.50 -11.12
N ASN A 189 -17.02 -17.44 -11.36
CA ASN A 189 -17.11 -16.60 -12.56
C ASN A 189 -15.98 -16.91 -13.54
N ALA A 190 -16.05 -16.33 -14.74
CA ALA A 190 -15.09 -16.57 -15.83
C ALA A 190 -13.65 -16.16 -15.49
N ASP A 191 -13.48 -15.17 -14.59
CA ASP A 191 -12.19 -14.73 -14.08
C ASP A 191 -11.66 -15.59 -12.91
N ASN A 192 -12.30 -16.75 -12.66
CA ASN A 192 -12.04 -17.67 -11.56
C ASN A 192 -12.30 -17.12 -10.14
N THR A 193 -12.87 -15.93 -10.02
CA THR A 193 -13.35 -15.46 -8.72
C THR A 193 -14.54 -16.29 -8.27
N SER A 194 -14.64 -16.53 -6.96
CA SER A 194 -15.70 -17.32 -6.36
C SER A 194 -16.36 -16.58 -5.22
N ALA A 195 -17.66 -16.79 -5.01
CA ALA A 195 -18.41 -16.25 -3.89
C ALA A 195 -19.19 -17.37 -3.21
N ALA A 196 -19.24 -17.37 -1.88
CA ALA A 196 -19.99 -18.34 -1.10
C ALA A 196 -21.13 -17.64 -0.35
N VAL A 197 -22.35 -18.14 -0.53
CA VAL A 197 -23.57 -17.63 0.12
C VAL A 197 -24.24 -18.75 0.89
N LYS A 198 -24.61 -18.48 2.14
CA LYS A 198 -25.39 -19.39 2.98
C LYS A 198 -26.88 -19.22 2.68
N PHE A 199 -27.61 -20.33 2.56
CA PHE A 199 -29.08 -20.32 2.58
C PHE A 199 -29.64 -21.42 3.49
N MET A 200 -30.89 -21.23 3.92
CA MET A 200 -31.62 -22.19 4.76
C MET A 200 -32.73 -22.85 3.94
N LYS A 201 -32.84 -24.18 4.01
CA LYS A 201 -33.94 -24.98 3.46
C LYS A 201 -34.95 -25.30 4.57
N LYS A 202 -36.24 -25.09 4.28
CA LYS A 202 -37.39 -25.42 5.13
C LYS A 202 -38.22 -26.56 4.57
#